data_AF-A0A0R1JWH8-F1
#
_entry.id   AF-A0A0R1JWH8-F1
#
_cell.length_a   1.000
_cell.length_b   1.000
_cell.length_c   1.000
_cell.angle_alpha   90.00
_cell.angle_beta   90.00
_cell.angle_gamma   90.00
#
_symmetry.space_group_name_H-M   'P 1'
#
loop_
_entity.id
_entity.type
_entity.pdbx_description
1 polymer ?
#
loop_
_entity_poly.entity_id
_entity_poly.type
_entity_poly.pdbx_seq_one_letter_code
_entity_poly.pdbx_strand_id
1 'polypeptide(L)' 'MAKHRRSYQSPFAPLLTDQRFAFATQLAHQAGIDPSQVLFAYLQLMATVATNGQTATVSQQREIDRRFQQFLDDAAE' A
#
# COMPACT_ATOMS: atom_id res chain seq x y z
N MET A 1 23.21 -20.26 -14.09
CA MET A 1 22.19 -19.33 -14.65
C MET A 1 21.36 -18.78 -13.50
N ALA A 2 21.68 -17.57 -13.02
CA ALA A 2 20.97 -16.94 -11.91
C ALA A 2 19.64 -16.37 -12.44
N LYS A 3 18.52 -17.04 -12.13
CA LYS A 3 17.18 -16.51 -12.40
C LYS A 3 16.98 -15.28 -11.51
N HIS A 4 17.10 -14.08 -12.07
CA HIS A 4 16.68 -12.84 -11.41
C HIS A 4 15.18 -12.96 -11.11
N ARG A 5 14.84 -13.38 -9.88
CA ARG A 5 13.49 -13.24 -9.34
C ARG A 5 13.24 -11.75 -9.28
N ARG A 6 12.49 -11.20 -10.25
CA ARG A 6 11.92 -9.86 -10.13
C ARG A 6 11.07 -9.87 -8.86
N SER A 7 11.63 -9.37 -7.77
CA SER A 7 10.90 -9.12 -6.54
C SER A 7 9.72 -8.23 -6.91
N TYR A 8 8.52 -8.69 -6.58
CA TYR A 8 7.33 -7.89 -6.79
C TYR A 8 7.48 -6.57 -6.03
N GLN A 9 7.41 -5.46 -6.75
CA GLN A 9 7.49 -4.12 -6.17
C GLN A 9 6.09 -3.54 -6.16
N SER A 10 5.57 -3.32 -4.95
CA SER A 10 4.26 -2.71 -4.75
C SER A 10 4.26 -1.28 -5.31
N PRO A 11 3.20 -0.86 -6.02
CA PRO A 11 3.04 0.53 -6.46
C PRO A 11 2.89 1.50 -5.28
N PHE A 12 2.50 0.98 -4.11
CA PHE A 12 2.33 1.74 -2.87
C PHE A 12 3.53 1.63 -1.92
N ALA A 13 4.63 1.00 -2.35
CA ALA A 13 5.89 0.96 -1.61
C ALA A 13 6.38 2.35 -1.13
N PRO A 14 6.16 3.47 -1.86
CA PRO A 14 6.54 4.80 -1.36
C PRO A 14 5.91 5.19 -0.02
N LEU A 15 4.73 4.63 0.35
CA LEU A 15 4.07 4.85 1.64
C LEU A 15 4.88 4.33 2.84
N LEU A 16 5.90 3.51 2.61
CA LEU A 16 6.79 2.97 3.63
C LEU A 16 8.18 3.63 3.64
N THR A 17 8.38 4.65 2.80
CA THR A 17 9.65 5.36 2.67
C THR A 17 9.55 6.78 3.24
N ASP A 18 10.62 7.54 3.11
CA ASP A 18 10.62 8.98 3.44
C ASP A 18 9.61 9.77 2.58
N GLN A 19 9.27 9.27 1.38
CA GLN A 19 8.27 9.89 0.49
C GLN A 19 6.83 9.61 0.90
N ARG A 20 6.58 8.90 2.00
CA ARG A 20 5.24 8.48 2.41
C ARG A 20 4.23 9.62 2.48
N PHE A 21 4.64 10.78 2.99
CA PHE A 21 3.74 11.92 3.16
C PHE A 21 3.38 12.54 1.81
N ALA A 22 4.39 12.86 0.98
CA ALA A 22 4.17 13.43 -0.34
C ALA A 22 3.30 12.52 -1.22
N PHE A 23 3.59 11.22 -1.21
CA PHE A 23 2.84 10.24 -1.98
C PHE A 23 1.41 10.04 -1.46
N ALA A 24 1.23 9.97 -0.13
CA ALA A 24 -0.10 9.92 0.47
C ALA A 24 -0.92 11.17 0.15
N THR A 25 -0.30 12.36 0.11
CA THR A 25 -0.98 13.60 -0.29
C THR A 25 -1.46 13.55 -1.73
N GLN A 26 -0.67 12.97 -2.64
CA GLN A 26 -1.10 12.81 -4.04
C GLN A 26 -2.29 11.86 -4.15
N LEU A 27 -2.26 10.72 -3.48
CA LEU A 27 -3.36 9.76 -3.47
C LEU A 27 -4.62 10.35 -2.83
N ALA A 28 -4.46 11.05 -1.71
CA ALA A 28 -5.53 11.77 -1.03
C ALA A 28 -6.20 12.80 -1.94
N HIS A 29 -5.41 13.59 -2.68
CA HIS A 29 -5.95 14.56 -3.63
C HIS A 29 -6.71 13.89 -4.78
N GLN A 30 -6.27 12.71 -5.24
CA GLN A 30 -6.96 11.96 -6.29
C GLN A 30 -8.29 11.35 -5.80
N ALA A 31 -8.31 10.88 -4.56
CA ALA A 31 -9.47 10.24 -3.94
C ALA A 31 -10.36 11.20 -3.14
N GLY A 32 -10.04 12.50 -3.06
CA GLY A 32 -10.84 13.47 -2.32
C GLY A 32 -10.85 13.30 -0.79
N ILE A 33 -9.89 12.58 -0.22
CA ILE A 33 -9.79 12.28 1.22
C ILE A 33 -8.54 12.90 1.87
N ASP A 34 -8.41 12.78 3.20
CA ASP A 34 -7.22 13.27 3.90
C ASP A 34 -6.00 12.36 3.72
N PRO A 35 -4.77 12.92 3.63
CA PRO A 35 -3.53 12.14 3.58
C PRO A 35 -3.31 11.23 4.80
N SER A 36 -3.83 11.62 5.96
CA SER A 36 -3.79 10.81 7.19
C SER A 36 -4.66 9.55 7.06
N GLN A 37 -5.83 9.65 6.42
CA GLN A 37 -6.71 8.51 6.16
C GLN A 37 -6.04 7.51 5.21
N VAL A 38 -5.38 8.00 4.16
CA VAL A 38 -4.59 7.18 3.22
C VAL A 38 -3.50 6.40 3.95
N LEU A 39 -2.69 7.09 4.76
CA LEU A 39 -1.60 6.46 5.52
C LEU A 39 -2.13 5.43 6.52
N PHE A 40 -3.19 5.79 7.25
CA PHE A 40 -3.79 4.92 8.25
C PHE A 40 -4.38 3.66 7.63
N ALA A 41 -5.15 3.80 6.54
CA ALA A 41 -5.75 2.67 5.83
C ALA A 41 -4.69 1.69 5.32
N TYR A 42 -3.58 2.22 4.76
CA TYR A 42 -2.48 1.37 4.29
C TYR A 42 -1.82 0.58 5.44
N LEU A 43 -1.53 1.24 6.57
CA LEU A 43 -0.98 0.58 7.76
C LEU A 43 -1.93 -0.47 8.33
N GLN A 44 -3.23 -0.19 8.35
CA GLN A 44 -4.25 -1.12 8.82
C GLN A 44 -4.32 -2.37 7.92
N LEU A 45 -4.26 -2.20 6.60
CA LEU A 45 -4.23 -3.33 5.66
C LEU A 45 -2.97 -4.18 5.83
N MET A 46 -1.81 -3.56 6.00
CA MET A 46 -0.58 -4.27 6.32
C MET A 46 -0.70 -5.05 7.62
N ALA A 47 -1.23 -4.45 8.69
CA ALA A 47 -1.43 -5.12 9.97
C ALA A 47 -2.42 -6.30 9.87
N THR A 48 -3.45 -6.16 9.05
CA THR A 48 -4.46 -7.21 8.83
C THR A 48 -3.87 -8.42 8.11
N VAL A 49 -2.95 -8.18 7.18
CA VAL A 49 -2.36 -9.23 6.33
C VAL A 49 -1.07 -9.80 6.91
N ALA A 50 -0.32 -9.02 7.70
CA ALA A 50 0.89 -9.45 8.40
C ALA A 50 0.54 -10.37 9.58
N THR A 51 0.27 -11.63 9.28
CA THR A 51 0.11 -12.66 10.31
C THR A 51 1.48 -12.93 10.96
N ASN A 52 1.57 -12.74 12.28
CA ASN A 52 2.72 -13.13 13.11
C ASN A 52 4.05 -12.38 12.90
N GLY A 53 4.00 -11.09 12.52
CA GLY A 53 5.22 -10.25 12.47
C GLY A 53 6.24 -10.66 11.40
N GLN A 54 5.84 -11.52 10.46
CA GLN A 54 6.65 -11.90 9.31
C GLN A 54 6.47 -10.88 8.18
N THR A 55 7.56 -10.60 7.47
CA THR A 55 7.52 -9.82 6.22
C THR A 55 6.47 -10.41 5.28
N ALA A 56 5.53 -9.59 4.82
CA ALA A 56 4.47 -10.03 3.91
C ALA A 56 5.07 -10.76 2.70
N THR A 57 4.54 -11.95 2.40
CA THR A 57 4.88 -12.66 1.17
C THR A 57 4.44 -11.85 -0.05
N VAL A 58 5.00 -12.14 -1.22
CA VAL A 58 4.61 -11.46 -2.47
C VAL A 58 3.09 -11.53 -2.73
N SER A 59 2.46 -12.66 -2.41
CA SER A 59 1.00 -12.84 -2.55
C SER A 59 0.22 -11.95 -1.58
N GLN A 60 0.69 -11.83 -0.34
CA GLN A 60 0.12 -10.93 0.66
C GLN A 60 0.30 -9.47 0.27
N GLN A 61 1.47 -9.08 -0.24
CA GLN A 61 1.73 -7.73 -0.74
C GLN A 61 0.76 -7.34 -1.85
N ARG A 62 0.51 -8.24 -2.81
CA ARG A 62 -0.47 -8.03 -3.89
C ARG A 62 -1.89 -7.85 -3.37
N GLU A 63 -2.27 -8.61 -2.35
CA GLU A 63 -3.59 -8.50 -1.74
C GLU A 63 -3.76 -7.18 -0.98
N ILE A 64 -2.72 -6.73 -0.25
CA ILE A 64 -2.68 -5.40 0.37
C ILE A 64 -2.89 -4.33 -0.71
N ASP A 65 -2.11 -4.40 -1.80
CA ASP A 65 -2.18 -3.42 -2.89
C ASP A 65 -3.57 -3.39 -3.54
N ARG A 66 -4.18 -4.56 -3.79
CA ARG A 66 -5.53 -4.65 -4.35
C ARG A 66 -6.56 -4.00 -3.44
N ARG A 67 -6.58 -4.37 -2.16
CA ARG A 67 -7.54 -3.83 -1.19
C ARG A 67 -7.35 -2.34 -0.97
N PHE A 68 -6.11 -1.88 -0.99
CA PHE A 68 -5.80 -0.47 -0.86
C PHE A 68 -6.25 0.33 -2.08
N GLN A 69 -6.04 -0.20 -3.29
CA GLN A 69 -6.57 0.41 -4.51
C GLN A 69 -8.10 0.49 -4.47
N GLN A 70 -8.79 -0.56 -4.00
CA GLN A 70 -10.24 -0.54 -3.85
C GLN A 70 -10.71 0.50 -2.82
N PHE A 71 -10.00 0.65 -1.70
CA PHE A 71 -10.28 1.70 -0.72
C PHE A 71 -10.17 3.10 -1.33
N LEU A 72 -9.15 3.35 -2.15
CA LEU A 72 -8.97 4.64 -2.83
C LEU A 72 -10.06 4.91 -3.88
N ASP A 73 -10.54 3.86 -4.55
CA ASP A 73 -11.60 3.94 -5.56
C ASP A 73 -12.96 4.25 -4.89
N ASP A 74 -13.31 3.51 -3.83
CA ASP A 74 -14.53 3.70 -3.02
C ASP A 74 -14.57 5.09 -2.37
N ALA A 75 -13.42 5.62 -1.96
CA ALA A 75 -13.30 6.96 -1.42
C ALA A 75 -13.48 8.08 -2.47
N ALA A 76 -13.26 7.78 -3.75
CA ALA A 76 -13.31 8.74 -4.85
C ALA A 76 -14.72 8.86 -5.48
N GLU A 77 -15.65 7.97 -5.14
CA GLU A 77 -17.07 8.00 -5.53
C GLU A 77 -17.90 8.96 -4.66
#